data_AF-A0A942LNQ6-F1
#
_entry.id   AF-A0A942LNQ6-F1
#
_cell.length_a   1.000
_cell.length_b   1.000
_cell.length_c   1.000
_cell.angle_alpha   90.00
_cell.angle_beta   90.00
_cell.angle_gamma   90.00
#
_symmetry.space_group_name_H-M   'P 1'
#
loop_
_entity.id
_entity.type
_entity.pdbx_description
1 polymer ?
#
loop_
_entity_poly.entity_id
_entity_poly.type
_entity_poly.pdbx_seq_one_letter_code
_entity_poly.pdbx_strand_id
1 'polypeptide(L)' 'MQFIRFSDLCTSGQASGKRVFIRADLNVPQDDAGHITEDTRIRASIPAIQMALDAG' A
#
# COMPACT_ATOMS: atom_id res chain seq x y z
N MET A 1 -8.55 -14.40 15.86
CA MET A 1 -8.76 -14.48 14.39
C MET A 1 -7.41 -14.65 13.73
N GLN A 2 -7.24 -15.63 12.83
CA GLN A 2 -5.98 -15.89 12.14
C GLN A 2 -6.03 -15.26 10.76
N PHE A 3 -5.03 -14.45 10.41
CA PHE A 3 -4.88 -13.83 9.10
C PHE A 3 -3.44 -13.92 8.63
N ILE A 4 -3.26 -14.04 7.31
CA ILE A 4 -1.95 -13.98 6.67
C ILE A 4 -1.52 -12.52 6.62
N ARG A 5 -0.28 -12.22 7.00
CA ARG A 5 0.30 -10.88 6.86
C ARG A 5 1.11 -10.79 5.58
N PHE A 6 0.96 -9.68 4.87
CA PHE A 6 1.72 -9.45 3.65
C PHE A 6 3.24 -9.45 3.88
N SER A 7 3.70 -8.93 5.04
CA SER A 7 5.10 -8.99 5.47
C SER A 7 5.68 -10.41 5.49
N ASP A 8 4.88 -11.38 5.91
CA ASP A 8 5.30 -12.78 6.06
C ASP A 8 5.42 -13.43 4.67
N LEU A 9 4.53 -13.07 3.74
CA LEU A 9 4.61 -13.49 2.35
C LEU A 9 5.83 -12.90 1.63
N CYS A 10 6.16 -11.63 1.90
CA CYS A 10 7.35 -10.98 1.35
C CYS A 10 8.63 -11.63 1.89
N THR A 11 8.71 -11.82 3.20
CA THR A 11 9.88 -12.43 3.87
C THR A 11 10.12 -13.87 3.39
N SER A 12 9.05 -14.62 3.09
CA SER A 12 9.14 -15.99 2.56
C SER A 12 9.35 -16.08 1.04
N GLY A 13 9.46 -14.95 0.34
CA GLY A 13 9.66 -14.91 -1.11
C GLY A 13 8.42 -15.26 -1.95
N GLN A 14 7.29 -15.54 -1.32
CA GLN A 14 6.06 -15.95 -2.02
C GLN A 14 5.41 -14.83 -2.84
N ALA A 15 5.72 -13.57 -2.50
CA ALA A 15 5.24 -12.40 -3.24
C ALA A 15 6.03 -12.13 -4.53
N SER A 16 7.24 -12.68 -4.67
CA SER A 16 8.11 -12.39 -5.82
C SER A 16 7.54 -12.89 -7.14
N GLY A 17 7.58 -12.05 -8.17
CA GLY A 17 7.05 -12.30 -9.49
C GLY A 17 5.51 -12.35 -9.52
N LYS A 18 4.84 -11.91 -8.46
CA LYS A 18 3.37 -11.92 -8.36
C LYS A 18 2.79 -10.54 -8.57
N ARG A 19 1.58 -10.52 -9.11
CA ARG A 19 0.76 -9.31 -9.17
C ARG A 19 0.06 -9.13 -7.83
N VAL A 20 0.41 -8.06 -7.10
CA VAL A 20 -0.18 -7.74 -5.80
C VAL A 20 -1.27 -6.68 -5.97
N PHE A 21 -2.47 -6.96 -5.43
CA PHE A 21 -3.56 -5.98 -5.36
C PHE A 21 -3.63 -5.40 -3.95
N ILE A 22 -3.43 -4.08 -3.82
CA ILE A 22 -3.47 -3.36 -2.53
C ILE A 22 -4.73 -2.51 -2.46
N ARG A 23 -5.62 -2.83 -1.52
CA ARG A 23 -6.75 -1.98 -1.16
C ARG A 23 -6.28 -0.93 -0.14
N ALA A 24 -5.97 0.28 -0.62
CA ALA A 24 -5.56 1.41 0.21
C ALA A 24 -6.72 2.38 0.48
N ASP A 25 -6.64 3.12 1.59
CA ASP A 25 -7.46 4.32 1.82
C ASP A 25 -6.77 5.53 1.18
N LEU A 26 -7.23 5.89 -0.01
CA LEU A 26 -6.74 7.07 -0.75
C LEU A 26 -7.79 8.18 -0.80
N ASN A 27 -8.81 8.11 0.06
CA ASN A 27 -9.83 9.16 0.17
C ASN A 27 -9.26 10.32 0.99
N VAL A 28 -8.62 11.27 0.30
CA VAL A 28 -7.96 12.45 0.89
C VAL A 28 -8.76 13.72 0.60
N PRO A 29 -8.70 14.73 1.48
CA PRO A 29 -9.33 16.02 1.22
C PRO A 29 -8.66 16.74 0.03
N GLN A 30 -9.48 17.45 -0.73
CA GLN A 30 -9.08 18.21 -1.90
C GLN A 30 -9.66 19.63 -1.83
N ASP A 31 -9.02 20.58 -2.50
CA ASP A 31 -9.58 21.92 -2.74
C ASP A 31 -10.60 21.90 -3.91
N ASP A 32 -11.21 23.05 -4.19
CA ASP A 32 -12.21 23.18 -5.27
C ASP A 32 -11.63 22.94 -6.67
N ALA A 33 -10.31 23.05 -6.84
CA ALA A 33 -9.61 22.74 -8.09
C ALA A 33 -9.18 21.27 -8.19
N GLY A 34 -9.43 20.46 -7.15
CA GLY A 34 -9.09 19.05 -7.07
C GLY A 34 -7.65 18.78 -6.61
N HIS A 35 -6.92 19.77 -6.10
CA HIS A 35 -5.59 19.55 -5.53
C HIS A 35 -5.70 18.94 -4.14
N ILE A 36 -4.80 18.02 -3.82
CA ILE A 36 -4.69 17.42 -2.49
C ILE A 36 -4.25 18.50 -1.50
N THR A 37 -5.03 18.70 -0.44
CA THR A 37 -4.71 19.66 0.63
C THR A 37 -4.08 19.01 1.84
N GLU A 38 -4.23 17.69 1.98
CA GLU A 38 -3.67 16.87 3.05
C GLU A 38 -3.41 15.46 2.51
N ASP A 39 -2.21 14.91 2.72
CA ASP A 39 -1.74 13.69 2.07
C ASP A 39 -1.41 12.54 3.06
N THR A 40 -1.76 12.67 4.35
CA THR A 40 -1.40 11.70 5.40
C THR A 40 -1.83 10.29 5.05
N ARG A 41 -3.02 10.09 4.46
CA ARG A 41 -3.50 8.75 4.08
C ARG A 41 -2.72 8.14 2.91
N ILE A 42 -2.26 8.98 1.99
CA ILE A 42 -1.38 8.55 0.89
C ILE A 42 -0.05 8.12 1.49
N ARG A 43 0.59 8.98 2.30
CA ARG A 43 1.87 8.69 2.96
C ARG A 43 1.79 7.45 3.86
N ALA A 44 0.68 7.23 4.56
CA ALA A 44 0.45 6.03 5.36
C ALA A 44 0.36 4.74 4.53
N SER A 45 -0.03 4.83 3.26
CA SER A 45 -0.13 3.69 2.34
C SER A 45 1.21 3.35 1.65
N ILE A 46 2.15 4.31 1.57
CA ILE A 46 3.44 4.15 0.87
C ILE A 46 4.24 2.92 1.35
N PRO A 47 4.38 2.64 2.66
CA PRO A 47 5.19 1.50 3.12
C PRO A 47 4.73 0.14 2.57
N ALA A 48 3.42 -0.07 2.42
CA ALA A 48 2.89 -1.31 1.86
C ALA A 48 3.17 -1.43 0.36
N ILE A 49 3.10 -0.31 -0.37
CA ILE A 49 3.42 -0.24 -1.80
C ILE A 49 4.92 -0.51 -2.01
N GLN A 50 5.78 0.14 -1.22
CA GLN A 50 7.23 -0.07 -1.29
C GLN A 50 7.60 -1.52 -1.00
N MET A 51 7.00 -2.13 0.04
CA MET A 51 7.20 -3.55 0.36
C MET A 51 6.84 -4.48 -0.80
N ALA A 52 5.76 -4.17 -1.55
CA ALA A 52 5.38 -4.97 -2.71
C ALA A 52 6.36 -4.81 -3.88
N LEU A 53 6.88 -3.60 -4.11
CA LEU A 53 7.88 -3.35 -5.13
C LEU A 53 9.22 -4.04 -4.80
N ASP A 54 9.64 -3.96 -3.54
CA ASP A 54 10.91 -4.54 -3.07
C ASP A 54 10.88 -6.08 -3.07
N ALA A 55 9.69 -6.69 -2.92
CA ALA A 55 9.52 -8.14 -2.99
C ALA A 55 9.66 -8.71 -4.42
N GLY A 56 9.61 -7.85 -5.45
CA GLY A 56 9.79 -8.20 -6.86
C GLY A 56 8.67 -9.06 -7.44
#